data_AF-A0A7X0IR02-F1
#
_entry.id   AF-A0A7X0IR02-F1
#
_cell.length_a   1.000
_cell.length_b   1.000
_cell.length_c   1.000
_cell.angle_alpha   90.00
_cell.angle_beta   90.00
_cell.angle_gamma   90.00
#
_symmetry.space_group_name_H-M   'P 1'
#
loop_
_entity.id
_entity.type
_entity.pdbx_description
1 polymer ?
#
loop_
_entity_poly.entity_id
_entity_poly.type
_entity_poly.pdbx_seq_one_letter_code
_entity_poly.pdbx_strand_id
1 'polypeptide(L)'
;MIPIVFSHLSRRIARICRLGAAAGLGLLALTTAAAAQVPGAPMQFMLVHADPSSGDCRPDGCMDWIAAEGMIDARSPTDLRKLLASIGNRKLPIIVNSPGGNVEAAMEMGEIIRKRGLSVAVGGTRLQSCPNNQPLCADGWRGGSKGVVYSAGSRCFSACPFVLAAGVRRVVSPFSIVGVHQVKTTYDQERIIYRMKYQIVNGKKRLVSRREISRKFVGQHDSTKLSKSQRSRFLAYFKEMGIDRSILDMAMSAAPSSIRLITPDEAMKIGLRTDQASADDLIKAGSCATGQPFSACQAPVSTDLAAVFANPPFADWQLNPVQDFLAPDIAPNTSRSQQGGACVPRSADYSPHWVSSMVISSDNSAIRCRSSDSVPSSTSPSPKQ
;
A
#
# COMPACT_ATOMS: atom_id res chain seq x y z
N MET A 1 -39.87 -9.89 -78.24
CA MET A 1 -39.07 -8.86 -78.95
C MET A 1 -38.60 -7.88 -77.88
N ILE A 2 -37.46 -8.07 -77.19
CA ILE A 2 -36.07 -7.68 -77.54
C ILE A 2 -35.99 -6.28 -78.19
N PRO A 3 -35.06 -5.35 -77.86
CA PRO A 3 -33.95 -5.32 -76.88
C PRO A 3 -33.92 -4.07 -75.95
N ILE A 4 -33.19 -4.03 -74.82
CA ILE A 4 -31.75 -3.72 -74.57
C ILE A 4 -31.29 -2.30 -75.00
N VAL A 5 -30.53 -1.66 -74.09
CA VAL A 5 -29.24 -0.93 -74.22
C VAL A 5 -29.12 0.60 -73.94
N PHE A 6 -28.04 0.88 -73.19
CA PHE A 6 -27.19 2.09 -73.06
C PHE A 6 -27.75 3.27 -72.24
N SER A 7 -27.30 3.49 -71.00
CA SER A 7 -25.99 3.94 -70.49
C SER A 7 -25.73 5.44 -70.61
N HIS A 8 -25.34 6.00 -69.46
CA HIS A 8 -24.43 7.12 -69.26
C HIS A 8 -24.93 8.56 -69.41
N LEU A 9 -25.03 9.18 -68.22
CA LEU A 9 -24.16 10.30 -67.83
C LEU A 9 -24.58 11.69 -68.32
N SER A 10 -25.35 12.41 -67.48
CA SER A 10 -24.95 13.77 -67.08
C SER A 10 -25.89 14.35 -66.02
N ARG A 11 -25.28 14.60 -64.87
CA ARG A 11 -25.58 15.58 -63.82
C ARG A 11 -26.65 16.62 -64.23
N ARG A 12 -27.75 16.69 -63.48
CA ARG A 12 -28.41 17.96 -63.16
C ARG A 12 -29.33 17.82 -61.94
N ILE A 13 -29.05 18.72 -60.99
CA ILE A 13 -30.03 19.45 -60.18
C ILE A 13 -30.51 18.75 -58.90
N ALA A 14 -29.95 19.27 -57.81
CA ALA A 14 -30.53 19.41 -56.49
C ALA A 14 -32.06 19.58 -56.49
N ARG A 15 -32.77 18.77 -55.70
CA ARG A 15 -33.56 19.21 -54.53
C ARG A 15 -34.47 18.09 -54.03
N ILE A 16 -34.24 17.76 -52.76
CA ILE A 16 -35.25 17.67 -51.70
C ILE A 16 -36.13 16.42 -51.63
N CYS A 17 -36.14 15.91 -50.40
CA CYS A 17 -37.16 15.10 -49.73
C CYS A 17 -37.03 13.57 -49.78
N ARG A 18 -36.52 13.09 -48.64
CA ARG A 18 -37.12 12.03 -47.79
C ARG A 18 -37.03 10.61 -48.33
N LEU A 19 -36.13 9.82 -47.75
CA LEU A 19 -36.45 8.75 -46.78
C LEU A 19 -35.29 7.74 -46.74
N GLY A 20 -34.94 7.33 -45.52
CA GLY A 20 -34.38 5.99 -45.29
C GLY A 20 -32.87 5.86 -45.29
N ALA A 21 -32.26 6.16 -44.14
CA ALA A 21 -31.41 5.23 -43.39
C ALA A 21 -30.47 6.06 -42.51
N ALA A 22 -30.83 6.18 -41.23
CA ALA A 22 -29.91 6.67 -40.20
C ALA A 22 -28.79 5.65 -40.02
N ALA A 23 -27.77 5.71 -40.88
CA ALA A 23 -26.46 5.14 -40.62
C ALA A 23 -25.72 6.06 -39.63
N GLY A 24 -26.22 6.09 -38.39
CA GLY A 24 -25.44 6.58 -37.27
C GLY A 24 -24.36 5.55 -37.00
N LEU A 25 -23.18 5.74 -37.57
CA LEU A 25 -21.94 5.13 -37.08
C LEU A 25 -21.68 5.66 -35.66
N GLY A 26 -22.42 5.14 -34.69
CA GLY A 26 -22.02 5.15 -33.30
C GLY A 26 -20.91 4.13 -33.14
N LEU A 27 -19.67 4.55 -33.38
CA LEU A 27 -18.52 3.87 -32.80
C LEU A 27 -18.71 3.94 -31.28
N LEU A 28 -19.32 2.91 -30.69
CA LEU A 28 -19.11 2.62 -29.28
C LEU A 28 -17.64 2.21 -29.17
N ALA A 29 -16.77 3.19 -28.95
CA ALA A 29 -15.49 2.95 -28.33
C ALA A 29 -15.79 2.44 -26.91
N LEU A 30 -15.95 1.13 -26.77
CA LEU A 30 -15.71 0.44 -25.51
C LEU A 30 -14.22 0.61 -25.22
N THR A 31 -13.85 1.76 -24.65
CA THR A 31 -12.61 1.88 -23.93
C THR A 31 -12.78 1.04 -22.68
N THR A 32 -12.47 -0.25 -22.77
CA THR A 32 -12.06 -1.01 -21.59
C THR A 32 -10.79 -0.33 -21.11
N ALA A 33 -10.93 0.61 -20.16
CA ALA A 33 -9.83 1.09 -19.38
C ALA A 33 -9.24 -0.15 -18.69
N ALA A 34 -8.17 -0.68 -19.27
CA ALA A 34 -7.37 -1.71 -18.65
C ALA A 34 -6.92 -1.15 -17.30
N ALA A 35 -7.41 -1.72 -16.22
CA ALA A 35 -6.87 -1.46 -14.90
C ALA A 35 -5.47 -2.08 -14.85
N ALA A 36 -4.47 -1.35 -15.39
CA ALA A 36 -3.09 -1.55 -14.99
C ALA A 36 -3.03 -1.34 -13.47
N GLN A 37 -2.25 -2.16 -12.76
CA GLN A 37 -2.05 -2.04 -11.31
C GLN A 37 -1.60 -0.60 -10.99
N VAL A 38 -2.54 0.26 -10.60
CA VAL A 38 -2.26 1.66 -10.28
C VAL A 38 -1.41 1.68 -9.02
N PRO A 39 -0.28 2.41 -8.98
CA PRO A 39 0.43 2.66 -7.74
C PRO A 39 -0.54 3.16 -6.66
N GLY A 40 -0.70 2.41 -5.57
CA GLY A 40 -1.67 2.73 -4.52
C GLY A 40 -3.04 2.06 -4.64
N ALA A 41 -3.24 1.13 -5.57
CA ALA A 41 -4.43 0.28 -5.55
C ALA A 41 -4.54 -0.48 -4.21
N PRO A 42 -5.74 -0.56 -3.60
CA PRO A 42 -5.96 -1.31 -2.36
C PRO A 42 -5.50 -2.77 -2.48
N MET A 43 -5.06 -3.34 -1.37
CA MET A 43 -4.63 -4.73 -1.33
C MET A 43 -5.79 -5.65 -1.71
N GLN A 44 -5.49 -6.58 -2.62
CA GLN A 44 -6.43 -7.59 -3.06
C GLN A 44 -5.89 -8.98 -2.74
N PHE A 45 -6.79 -9.89 -2.41
CA PHE A 45 -6.47 -11.28 -2.14
C PHE A 45 -7.15 -12.20 -3.14
N MET A 46 -6.43 -13.19 -3.64
CA MET A 46 -6.96 -14.19 -4.56
C MET A 46 -6.37 -15.56 -4.27
N LEU A 47 -7.22 -16.58 -4.27
CA LEU A 47 -6.77 -17.96 -4.43
C LEU A 47 -6.35 -18.16 -5.90
N VAL A 48 -5.09 -18.50 -6.12
CA VAL A 48 -4.55 -18.78 -7.44
C VAL A 48 -4.18 -20.25 -7.52
N HIS A 49 -4.61 -20.88 -8.59
CA HIS A 49 -4.22 -22.25 -8.90
C HIS A 49 -2.92 -22.24 -9.68
N ALA A 50 -1.98 -23.08 -9.25
CA ALA A 50 -0.75 -23.27 -10.00
C ALA A 50 -1.07 -23.82 -11.39
N ASP A 51 -0.42 -23.26 -12.42
CA ASP A 51 -0.53 -23.73 -13.79
C ASP A 51 0.32 -25.01 -13.98
N PRO A 52 -0.31 -26.19 -14.24
CA PRO A 52 0.45 -27.44 -14.43
C PRO A 52 1.40 -27.41 -15.63
N SER A 53 1.16 -26.49 -16.58
CA SER A 53 2.00 -26.34 -17.77
C SER A 53 3.24 -25.48 -17.55
N SER A 54 3.40 -24.83 -16.39
CA SER A 54 4.59 -24.02 -16.09
C SER A 54 5.82 -24.84 -15.74
N GLY A 55 5.66 -26.15 -15.50
CA GLY A 55 6.74 -27.04 -15.06
C GLY A 55 7.12 -26.88 -13.58
N ASP A 56 6.46 -25.99 -12.84
CA ASP A 56 6.73 -25.72 -11.42
C ASP A 56 5.93 -26.60 -10.45
N CYS A 57 5.43 -27.74 -10.95
CA CYS A 57 4.60 -28.66 -10.18
C CYS A 57 5.35 -29.93 -9.80
N ARG A 58 5.03 -30.47 -8.63
CA ARG A 58 5.51 -31.79 -8.23
C ARG A 58 4.74 -32.90 -8.97
N PRO A 59 5.30 -34.11 -9.07
CA PRO A 59 4.60 -35.27 -9.65
C PRO A 59 3.26 -35.58 -8.93
N ASP A 60 3.16 -35.28 -7.64
CA ASP A 60 1.96 -35.47 -6.80
C ASP A 60 0.97 -34.29 -6.86
N GLY A 61 1.30 -33.21 -7.56
CA GLY A 61 0.40 -32.09 -7.83
C GLY A 61 1.04 -30.72 -7.67
N CYS A 62 0.33 -29.71 -8.16
CA CYS A 62 0.73 -28.31 -8.03
C CYS A 62 0.18 -27.69 -6.73
N MET A 63 0.95 -26.84 -6.07
CA MET A 63 0.48 -26.15 -4.86
C MET A 63 -0.18 -24.80 -5.20
N ASP A 64 -1.44 -24.63 -4.84
CA ASP A 64 -2.12 -23.32 -4.90
C ASP A 64 -1.54 -22.33 -3.88
N TRP A 65 -1.77 -21.03 -4.09
CA TRP A 65 -1.38 -19.98 -3.15
C TRP A 65 -2.42 -18.87 -3.04
N ILE A 66 -2.21 -18.01 -2.05
CA ILE A 66 -2.93 -16.76 -1.88
C ILE A 66 -2.06 -15.63 -2.45
N ALA A 67 -2.46 -15.01 -3.55
CA ALA A 67 -1.87 -13.77 -4.01
C ALA A 67 -2.33 -12.61 -3.11
N ALA A 68 -1.40 -11.79 -2.61
CA ALA A 68 -1.67 -10.59 -1.81
C ALA A 68 -0.97 -9.39 -2.46
N GLU A 69 -1.72 -8.62 -3.24
CA GLU A 69 -1.16 -7.65 -4.20
C GLU A 69 -1.71 -6.25 -3.90
N GLY A 70 -0.84 -5.26 -3.80
CA GLY A 70 -1.24 -3.85 -3.64
C GLY A 70 -1.01 -3.26 -2.24
N MET A 71 -1.59 -2.08 -2.01
CA MET A 71 -1.39 -1.27 -0.80
C MET A 71 -2.25 -1.75 0.36
N ILE A 72 -1.63 -2.00 1.52
CA ILE A 72 -2.33 -2.43 2.73
C ILE A 72 -3.22 -1.28 3.21
N ASP A 73 -4.54 -1.43 3.11
CA ASP A 73 -5.53 -0.50 3.66
C ASP A 73 -6.25 -1.11 4.88
N ALA A 74 -7.13 -0.33 5.53
CA ALA A 74 -7.88 -0.75 6.71
C ALA A 74 -8.83 -1.95 6.47
N ARG A 75 -9.16 -2.29 5.22
CA ARG A 75 -10.04 -3.42 4.87
C ARG A 75 -9.26 -4.72 4.70
N SER A 76 -7.97 -4.63 4.37
CA SER A 76 -7.09 -5.77 4.11
C SER A 76 -7.22 -6.94 5.11
N PRO A 77 -7.25 -6.72 6.46
CA PRO A 77 -7.39 -7.82 7.41
C PRO A 77 -8.73 -8.56 7.28
N THR A 78 -9.81 -7.81 7.00
CA THR A 78 -11.15 -8.37 6.83
C THR A 78 -11.25 -9.15 5.52
N ASP A 79 -10.67 -8.65 4.44
CA ASP A 79 -10.69 -9.34 3.15
C ASP A 79 -9.80 -10.60 3.17
N LEU A 80 -8.67 -10.56 3.87
CA LEU A 80 -7.86 -11.76 4.16
C LEU A 80 -8.69 -12.80 4.92
N ARG A 81 -9.38 -12.41 6.00
CA ARG A 81 -10.25 -13.33 6.75
C ARG A 81 -11.32 -13.98 5.88
N LYS A 82 -11.96 -13.21 4.99
CA LYS A 82 -12.98 -13.73 4.07
C LYS A 82 -12.40 -14.80 3.14
N LEU A 83 -11.25 -14.55 2.52
CA LEU A 83 -10.60 -15.55 1.67
C LEU A 83 -10.16 -16.79 2.47
N LEU A 84 -9.60 -16.61 3.67
CA LEU A 84 -9.21 -17.73 4.51
C LEU A 84 -10.41 -18.58 4.96
N ALA A 85 -11.59 -17.97 5.11
CA ALA A 85 -12.82 -18.70 5.36
C ALA A 85 -13.25 -19.53 4.13
N SER A 86 -13.11 -19.00 2.91
CA SER A 86 -13.51 -19.73 1.69
C SER A 86 -12.63 -20.92 1.35
N ILE A 87 -11.37 -20.96 1.82
CA ILE A 87 -10.46 -22.10 1.62
C ILE A 87 -10.42 -23.07 2.81
N GLY A 88 -11.20 -22.82 3.87
CA GLY A 88 -11.31 -23.69 5.04
C GLY A 88 -10.00 -23.81 5.85
N ASN A 89 -9.51 -25.04 6.01
CA ASN A 89 -8.31 -25.37 6.80
C ASN A 89 -7.04 -25.54 5.96
N ARG A 90 -7.11 -25.29 4.64
CA ARG A 90 -5.96 -25.37 3.75
C ARG A 90 -4.89 -24.36 4.18
N LYS A 91 -3.65 -24.83 4.37
CA LYS A 91 -2.50 -23.99 4.73
C LYS A 91 -1.74 -23.57 3.47
N LEU A 92 -2.34 -22.67 2.70
CA LEU A 92 -1.72 -22.15 1.48
C LEU A 92 -0.74 -21.02 1.82
N PRO A 93 0.41 -20.95 1.12
CA PRO A 93 1.33 -19.82 1.29
C PRO A 93 0.70 -18.53 0.78
N ILE A 94 1.11 -17.41 1.37
CA ILE A 94 0.78 -16.07 0.88
C ILE A 94 1.97 -15.54 0.09
N ILE A 95 1.73 -15.21 -1.17
CA ILE A 95 2.69 -14.54 -2.05
C ILE A 95 2.34 -13.05 -2.03
N VAL A 96 3.21 -12.24 -1.40
CA VAL A 96 2.96 -10.82 -1.16
C VAL A 96 3.84 -9.92 -2.01
N ASN A 97 3.20 -8.95 -2.66
CA ASN A 97 3.85 -7.87 -3.38
C ASN A 97 3.12 -6.57 -3.06
N SER A 98 3.74 -5.76 -2.19
CA SER A 98 3.09 -4.61 -1.58
C SER A 98 4.07 -3.44 -1.39
N PRO A 99 3.67 -2.21 -1.74
CA PRO A 99 4.41 -1.00 -1.38
C PRO A 99 4.26 -0.65 0.12
N GLY A 100 3.49 -1.42 0.90
CA GLY A 100 3.13 -1.12 2.28
C GLY A 100 1.78 -0.42 2.38
N GLY A 101 1.62 0.46 3.36
CA GLY A 101 0.35 1.14 3.66
C GLY A 101 0.11 1.29 5.16
N ASN A 102 -1.09 0.94 5.60
CA ASN A 102 -1.49 1.04 6.99
C ASN A 102 -0.80 -0.02 7.87
N VAL A 103 -0.03 0.43 8.86
CA VAL A 103 0.77 -0.44 9.75
C VAL A 103 -0.11 -1.26 10.69
N GLU A 104 -1.23 -0.70 11.18
CA GLU A 104 -2.16 -1.44 12.05
C GLU A 104 -2.79 -2.63 11.32
N ALA A 105 -3.31 -2.38 10.13
CA ALA A 105 -3.85 -3.41 9.27
C ALA A 105 -2.80 -4.49 8.94
N ALA A 106 -1.54 -4.10 8.68
CA ALA A 106 -0.47 -5.04 8.43
C ALA A 106 -0.16 -5.93 9.65
N MET A 107 -0.18 -5.37 10.86
CA MET A 107 -0.02 -6.14 12.10
C MET A 107 -1.19 -7.09 12.35
N GLU A 108 -2.43 -6.63 12.16
CA GLU A 108 -3.63 -7.47 12.29
C GLU A 108 -3.64 -8.62 11.26
N MET A 109 -3.27 -8.34 10.01
CA MET A 109 -3.02 -9.37 9.00
C MET A 109 -1.99 -10.38 9.50
N GLY A 110 -0.89 -9.90 10.08
CA GLY A 110 0.14 -10.77 10.61
C GLY A 110 -0.34 -11.68 11.74
N GLU A 111 -1.14 -11.19 12.67
CA GLU A 111 -1.76 -12.01 13.72
C GLU A 111 -2.64 -13.11 13.12
N ILE A 112 -3.46 -12.80 12.10
CA ILE A 112 -4.27 -13.78 11.37
C ILE A 112 -3.39 -14.85 10.73
N ILE A 113 -2.32 -14.43 10.04
CA ILE A 113 -1.38 -15.31 9.32
C ILE A 113 -0.66 -16.24 10.29
N ARG A 114 -0.10 -15.69 11.37
CA ARG A 114 0.62 -16.45 12.39
C ARG A 114 -0.29 -17.47 13.05
N LYS A 115 -1.52 -17.07 13.43
CA LYS A 115 -2.51 -17.97 14.04
C LYS A 115 -2.92 -19.12 13.11
N ARG A 116 -3.00 -18.88 11.80
CA ARG A 116 -3.29 -19.93 10.80
C ARG A 116 -2.06 -20.77 10.43
N GLY A 117 -0.87 -20.38 10.88
CA GLY A 117 0.38 -21.08 10.60
C GLY A 117 0.76 -21.04 9.12
N LEU A 118 0.50 -19.91 8.45
CA LEU A 118 0.75 -19.76 7.01
C LEU A 118 2.19 -19.31 6.73
N SER A 119 2.75 -19.77 5.62
CA SER A 119 4.01 -19.24 5.09
C SER A 119 3.75 -17.95 4.32
N VAL A 120 4.73 -17.05 4.33
CA VAL A 120 4.69 -15.79 3.56
C VAL A 120 5.96 -15.69 2.73
N ALA A 121 5.80 -15.40 1.44
CA ALA A 121 6.89 -15.16 0.52
C ALA A 121 6.73 -13.81 -0.18
N VAL A 122 7.82 -13.06 -0.28
CA VAL A 122 7.87 -11.90 -1.17
C VAL A 122 8.15 -12.41 -2.58
N GLY A 123 7.19 -12.16 -3.46
CA GLY A 123 7.14 -12.61 -4.84
C GLY A 123 5.89 -12.02 -5.49
N GLY A 124 5.72 -12.18 -6.79
CA GLY A 124 4.54 -11.66 -7.48
C GLY A 124 3.78 -12.76 -8.20
N THR A 125 2.52 -12.50 -8.48
CA THR A 125 1.65 -13.42 -9.22
C THR A 125 1.48 -12.94 -10.67
N ARG A 126 1.63 -13.84 -11.63
CA ARG A 126 1.17 -13.64 -13.01
C ARG A 126 0.05 -14.61 -13.33
N LEU A 127 -1.09 -14.08 -13.74
CA LEU A 127 -2.24 -14.89 -14.16
C LEU A 127 -2.05 -15.32 -15.62
N GLN A 128 -2.34 -16.58 -15.90
CA GLN A 128 -2.20 -17.16 -17.25
C GLN A 128 -3.09 -16.47 -18.28
N SER A 129 -4.26 -15.98 -17.85
CA SER A 129 -5.20 -15.27 -18.71
C SER A 129 -4.78 -13.83 -19.02
N CYS A 130 -3.69 -13.34 -18.44
CA CYS A 130 -3.29 -11.96 -18.58
C CYS A 130 -2.11 -11.78 -19.56
N PRO A 131 -2.04 -10.65 -20.28
CA PRO A 131 -0.92 -10.34 -21.15
C PRO A 131 0.43 -10.27 -20.39
N ASN A 132 1.54 -10.55 -21.08
CA ASN A 132 2.88 -10.58 -20.46
C ASN A 132 3.27 -9.29 -19.71
N ASN A 133 2.86 -8.13 -20.24
CA ASN A 133 3.11 -6.81 -19.67
C ASN A 133 2.12 -6.39 -18.57
N GLN A 134 1.13 -7.23 -18.27
CA GLN A 134 0.14 -7.01 -17.21
C GLN A 134 0.01 -8.30 -16.40
N PRO A 135 0.92 -8.56 -15.43
CA PRO A 135 0.89 -9.80 -14.66
C PRO A 135 -0.47 -10.07 -14.00
N LEU A 136 -1.15 -8.99 -13.62
CA LEU A 136 -2.51 -8.98 -13.11
C LEU A 136 -3.34 -8.06 -14.00
N CYS A 137 -4.43 -8.58 -14.54
CA CYS A 137 -5.36 -7.87 -15.40
C CYS A 137 -6.78 -8.08 -14.85
N ALA A 138 -7.66 -7.10 -15.07
CA ALA A 138 -9.02 -7.13 -14.53
C ALA A 138 -9.78 -8.41 -14.94
N ASP A 139 -9.69 -8.82 -16.21
CA ASP A 139 -10.39 -10.00 -16.73
C ASP A 139 -9.87 -11.33 -16.18
N GLY A 140 -8.63 -11.33 -15.69
CA GLY A 140 -8.02 -12.47 -15.01
C GLY A 140 -8.40 -12.56 -13.55
N TRP A 141 -8.90 -11.49 -12.93
CA TRP A 141 -9.19 -11.47 -11.49
C TRP A 141 -10.55 -12.14 -11.16
N ARG A 142 -10.63 -13.46 -11.36
CA ARG A 142 -11.84 -14.28 -11.15
C ARG A 142 -11.56 -15.57 -10.36
N GLY A 143 -12.63 -16.20 -9.86
CA GLY A 143 -12.51 -17.49 -9.19
C GLY A 143 -11.97 -18.57 -10.12
N GLY A 144 -11.05 -19.41 -9.62
CA GLY A 144 -10.45 -20.49 -10.41
C GLY A 144 -9.29 -20.05 -11.32
N SER A 145 -8.79 -18.82 -11.19
CA SER A 145 -7.69 -18.34 -12.01
C SER A 145 -6.42 -19.16 -11.81
N LYS A 146 -5.80 -19.49 -12.93
CA LYS A 146 -4.49 -20.14 -12.99
C LYS A 146 -3.39 -19.10 -13.13
N GLY A 147 -2.22 -19.39 -12.59
CA GLY A 147 -1.07 -18.51 -12.71
C GLY A 147 0.24 -19.17 -12.38
N VAL A 148 1.27 -18.32 -12.35
CA VAL A 148 2.63 -18.64 -11.94
C VAL A 148 3.12 -17.60 -10.94
N VAL A 149 4.02 -18.00 -10.06
CA VAL A 149 4.75 -17.08 -9.18
C VAL A 149 6.02 -16.64 -9.89
N TYR A 150 6.36 -15.36 -9.79
CA TYR A 150 7.64 -14.83 -10.25
C TYR A 150 8.41 -14.20 -9.08
N SER A 151 9.73 -14.34 -9.16
CA SER A 151 10.64 -14.01 -8.06
C SER A 151 11.30 -12.64 -8.19
N ALA A 152 11.40 -12.09 -9.40
CA ALA A 152 12.10 -10.83 -9.66
C ALA A 152 11.18 -9.61 -9.70
N GLY A 153 11.63 -8.48 -9.14
CA GLY A 153 10.94 -7.19 -9.25
C GLY A 153 9.75 -6.99 -8.32
N SER A 154 9.40 -7.99 -7.51
CA SER A 154 8.39 -7.86 -6.46
C SER A 154 8.95 -7.13 -5.24
N ARG A 155 8.07 -6.43 -4.52
CA ARG A 155 8.47 -5.55 -3.42
C ARG A 155 7.66 -5.81 -2.16
N CYS A 156 8.30 -5.62 -1.02
CA CYS A 156 7.66 -5.60 0.29
C CYS A 156 8.21 -4.43 1.09
N PHE A 157 7.55 -3.29 1.01
CA PHE A 157 8.01 -2.03 1.61
C PHE A 157 7.16 -1.57 2.80
N SER A 158 7.76 -0.76 3.67
CA SER A 158 7.08 -0.01 4.72
C SER A 158 6.31 -0.90 5.72
N ALA A 159 4.98 -0.96 5.62
CA ALA A 159 4.14 -1.82 6.45
C ALA A 159 4.19 -3.31 6.04
N CYS A 160 4.56 -3.64 4.80
CA CYS A 160 4.57 -5.03 4.32
C CYS A 160 5.52 -5.96 5.13
N PRO A 161 6.72 -5.53 5.58
CA PRO A 161 7.55 -6.32 6.48
C PRO A 161 6.86 -6.84 7.74
N PHE A 162 5.81 -6.17 8.24
CA PHE A 162 5.01 -6.71 9.35
C PHE A 162 4.26 -7.98 8.93
N VAL A 163 3.70 -8.01 7.72
CA VAL A 163 3.04 -9.19 7.14
C VAL A 163 4.04 -10.31 6.90
N LEU A 164 5.20 -9.99 6.28
CA LEU A 164 6.28 -10.96 6.06
C LEU A 164 6.77 -11.60 7.37
N ALA A 165 6.98 -10.78 8.40
CA ALA A 165 7.43 -11.25 9.71
C ALA A 165 6.53 -12.33 10.32
N ALA A 166 5.23 -12.31 10.01
CA ALA A 166 4.25 -13.23 10.57
C ALA A 166 4.24 -14.64 9.97
N GLY A 167 4.91 -14.85 8.83
CA GLY A 167 5.01 -16.18 8.22
C GLY A 167 5.69 -17.19 9.16
N VAL A 168 5.17 -18.42 9.23
CA VAL A 168 5.90 -19.54 9.90
C VAL A 168 7.11 -19.99 9.10
N ARG A 169 7.08 -19.71 7.80
CA ARG A 169 8.24 -19.70 6.91
C ARG A 169 8.21 -18.37 6.15
N ARG A 170 9.36 -17.72 6.06
CA ARG A 170 9.52 -16.38 5.53
C ARG A 170 10.52 -16.42 4.40
N VAL A 171 10.02 -16.20 3.19
CA VAL A 171 10.82 -16.29 1.98
C VAL A 171 10.90 -14.91 1.34
N VAL A 172 12.10 -14.55 0.91
CA VAL A 172 12.32 -13.36 0.10
C VAL A 172 12.96 -13.85 -1.18
N SER A 173 12.22 -13.78 -2.29
CA SER A 173 12.71 -14.27 -3.57
C SER A 173 14.00 -13.58 -4.02
N PRO A 174 14.87 -14.27 -4.77
CA PRO A 174 15.98 -13.64 -5.47
C PRO A 174 15.47 -12.47 -6.32
N PHE A 175 16.10 -11.30 -6.19
CA PHE A 175 15.72 -10.06 -6.88
C PHE A 175 14.35 -9.46 -6.49
N SER A 176 13.71 -9.99 -5.44
CA SER A 176 12.67 -9.26 -4.71
C SER A 176 13.30 -8.29 -3.72
N ILE A 177 12.60 -7.18 -3.46
CA ILE A 177 13.13 -6.08 -2.67
C ILE A 177 12.30 -5.91 -1.41
N VAL A 178 12.96 -6.03 -0.26
CA VAL A 178 12.37 -5.74 1.04
C VAL A 178 12.99 -4.47 1.59
N GLY A 179 12.19 -3.61 2.19
CA GLY A 179 12.69 -2.34 2.67
C GLY A 179 11.78 -1.69 3.69
N VAL A 180 12.39 -0.87 4.53
CA VAL A 180 11.73 -0.18 5.65
C VAL A 180 12.05 1.31 5.60
N HIS A 181 11.19 2.11 6.22
CA HIS A 181 11.39 3.53 6.45
C HIS A 181 10.59 3.97 7.68
N GLN A 182 10.76 5.22 8.11
CA GLN A 182 10.06 5.79 9.25
C GLN A 182 8.55 5.70 9.08
N VAL A 183 7.84 5.20 10.09
CA VAL A 183 6.38 5.23 10.08
C VAL A 183 5.91 6.68 10.13
N LYS A 184 5.10 7.05 9.15
CA LYS A 184 4.48 8.37 9.03
C LYS A 184 3.07 8.29 9.60
N THR A 185 2.77 9.11 10.61
CA THR A 185 1.40 9.33 11.11
C THR A 185 0.90 10.68 10.65
N THR A 186 -0.23 10.71 9.95
CA THR A 186 -0.91 11.96 9.57
C THR A 186 -1.94 12.31 10.64
N TYR A 187 -1.93 13.56 11.07
CA TYR A 187 -2.85 14.10 12.06
C TYR A 187 -3.73 15.17 11.44
N ASP A 188 -5.04 15.09 11.65
CA ASP A 188 -5.96 16.18 11.41
C ASP A 188 -5.77 17.24 12.48
N GLN A 189 -5.50 18.46 12.04
CA GLN A 189 -5.42 19.63 12.89
C GLN A 189 -6.79 20.28 12.96
N GLU A 190 -7.30 20.42 14.18
CA GLU A 190 -8.56 21.07 14.46
C GLU A 190 -8.33 22.32 15.30
N ARG A 191 -8.86 23.46 14.86
CA ARG A 191 -8.97 24.66 15.68
C ARG A 191 -10.23 24.57 16.51
N ILE A 192 -10.07 24.56 17.83
CA ILE A 192 -11.17 24.54 18.80
C ILE A 192 -11.22 25.90 19.49
N ILE A 193 -12.39 26.54 19.50
CA ILE A 193 -12.64 27.78 20.23
C ILE A 193 -13.37 27.43 21.52
N TYR A 194 -12.83 27.87 22.66
CA TYR A 194 -13.41 27.69 23.98
C TYR A 194 -13.91 29.03 24.54
N ARG A 195 -15.11 29.04 25.11
CA ARG A 195 -15.57 30.10 26.01
C ARG A 195 -15.08 29.80 27.42
N MET A 196 -14.26 30.68 27.95
CA MET A 196 -13.70 30.61 29.28
C MET A 196 -14.45 31.61 30.18
N LYS A 197 -15.03 31.15 31.27
CA LYS A 197 -15.58 32.02 32.32
C LYS A 197 -14.67 31.99 33.52
N TYR A 198 -14.27 33.15 34.03
CA TYR A 198 -13.41 33.31 35.19
C TYR A 198 -14.14 34.06 36.29
N GLN A 199 -13.95 33.68 37.54
CA GLN A 199 -14.39 34.43 38.71
C GLN A 199 -13.15 35.00 39.40
N ILE A 200 -13.20 36.27 39.77
CA ILE A 200 -12.15 36.88 40.56
C ILE A 200 -12.35 36.47 42.03
N VAL A 201 -11.37 35.76 42.58
CA VAL A 201 -11.33 35.38 44.00
C VAL A 201 -10.02 35.89 44.57
N ASN A 202 -10.07 36.77 45.57
CA ASN A 202 -8.90 37.40 46.20
C ASN A 202 -7.96 38.07 45.17
N GLY A 203 -8.53 38.79 44.20
CA GLY A 203 -7.78 39.45 43.13
C GLY A 203 -7.18 38.52 42.07
N LYS A 204 -7.34 37.19 42.19
CA LYS A 204 -6.83 36.21 41.21
C LYS A 204 -7.96 35.66 40.35
N LYS A 205 -7.72 35.56 39.04
CA LYS A 205 -8.65 34.90 38.10
C LYS A 205 -8.68 33.41 38.38
N ARG A 206 -9.84 32.87 38.73
CA ARG A 206 -10.10 31.42 38.82
C ARG A 206 -11.00 30.99 37.68
N LEU A 207 -10.60 29.95 36.93
CA LEU A 207 -11.44 29.38 35.86
C LEU A 207 -12.67 28.70 36.48
N VAL A 208 -13.85 29.13 36.07
CA VAL A 208 -15.16 28.60 36.51
C VAL A 208 -15.73 27.64 35.46
N SER A 209 -15.63 27.98 34.18
CA SER A 209 -16.11 27.09 33.12
C SER A 209 -15.26 27.19 31.87
N ARG A 210 -15.04 26.06 31.21
CA ARG A 210 -14.49 25.97 29.86
C ARG A 210 -15.50 25.23 28.98
N ARG A 211 -16.08 25.92 28.00
CA ARG A 211 -17.05 25.35 27.08
C ARG A 211 -16.53 25.42 25.64
N GLU A 212 -16.51 24.30 24.94
CA GLU A 212 -16.22 24.30 23.49
C GLU A 212 -17.38 24.99 22.75
N ILE A 213 -17.06 26.01 21.97
CA ILE A 213 -18.01 26.77 21.13
C ILE A 213 -18.02 26.20 19.72
N SER A 214 -16.83 25.95 19.17
CA SER A 214 -16.68 25.47 17.80
C SER A 214 -15.41 24.65 17.64
N ARG A 215 -15.43 23.79 16.63
CA ARG A 215 -14.32 22.97 16.17
C ARG A 215 -14.30 23.00 14.65
N LYS A 216 -13.15 23.32 14.08
CA LYS A 216 -12.98 23.42 12.62
C LYS A 216 -11.68 22.73 12.22
N PHE A 217 -11.76 21.86 11.21
CA PHE A 217 -10.57 21.32 10.54
C PHE A 217 -9.78 22.47 9.89
N VAL A 218 -8.47 22.50 10.13
CA VAL A 218 -7.58 23.56 9.62
C VAL A 218 -6.40 23.04 8.81
N GLY A 219 -6.18 21.73 8.74
CA GLY A 219 -5.14 21.13 7.91
C GLY A 219 -4.70 19.76 8.42
N GLN A 220 -3.68 19.20 7.77
CA GLN A 220 -3.03 17.95 8.20
C GLN A 220 -1.59 18.22 8.62
N HIS A 221 -1.10 17.45 9.58
CA HIS A 221 0.28 17.48 10.04
C HIS A 221 0.84 16.07 10.07
N ASP A 222 1.95 15.87 9.37
CA ASP A 222 2.65 14.60 9.36
C ASP A 222 3.72 14.55 10.45
N SER A 223 3.79 13.43 11.15
CA SER A 223 4.85 13.15 12.12
C SER A 223 5.48 11.80 11.87
N THR A 224 6.80 11.74 11.94
CA THR A 224 7.58 10.49 11.97
C THR A 224 7.98 10.11 13.39
N LYS A 225 7.56 10.91 14.40
CA LYS A 225 7.86 10.64 15.80
C LYS A 225 6.94 9.55 16.32
N LEU A 226 7.52 8.41 16.67
CA LEU A 226 6.82 7.35 17.36
C LEU A 226 6.61 7.72 18.84
N SER A 227 5.37 7.60 19.31
CA SER A 227 5.09 7.62 20.75
C SER A 227 5.73 6.39 21.42
N LYS A 228 5.96 6.47 22.75
CA LYS A 228 6.48 5.33 23.52
C LYS A 228 5.60 4.08 23.38
N SER A 229 4.28 4.27 23.31
CA SER A 229 3.31 3.18 23.11
C SER A 229 3.45 2.53 21.73
N GLN A 230 3.47 3.32 20.66
CA GLN A 230 3.67 2.80 19.29
C GLN A 230 4.99 2.05 19.16
N ARG A 231 6.10 2.63 19.64
CA ARG A 231 7.42 1.98 19.63
C ARG A 231 7.37 0.64 20.35
N SER A 232 6.79 0.60 21.55
CA SER A 232 6.70 -0.62 22.36
C SER A 232 5.85 -1.68 21.67
N ARG A 233 4.75 -1.28 21.04
CA ARG A 233 3.85 -2.18 20.32
C ARG A 233 4.49 -2.80 19.08
N PHE A 234 5.23 -2.01 18.29
CA PHE A 234 5.99 -2.53 17.15
C PHE A 234 7.08 -3.51 17.58
N LEU A 235 7.84 -3.16 18.63
CA LEU A 235 8.86 -4.04 19.17
C LEU A 235 8.28 -5.34 19.74
N ALA A 236 7.13 -5.26 20.43
CA ALA A 236 6.44 -6.43 20.95
C ALA A 236 5.98 -7.36 19.82
N TYR A 237 5.37 -6.80 18.78
CA TYR A 237 4.97 -7.55 17.59
C TYR A 237 6.16 -8.26 16.92
N PHE A 238 7.24 -7.52 16.63
CA PHE A 238 8.42 -8.12 16.01
C PHE A 238 9.06 -9.19 16.90
N LYS A 239 9.12 -8.96 18.21
CA LYS A 239 9.59 -9.96 19.17
C LYS A 239 8.75 -11.23 19.15
N GLU A 240 7.42 -11.11 19.18
CA GLU A 240 6.50 -12.26 19.10
C GLU A 240 6.69 -13.04 17.80
N MET A 241 6.93 -12.33 16.70
CA MET A 241 7.23 -12.93 15.40
C MET A 241 8.65 -13.48 15.29
N GLY A 242 9.52 -13.33 16.30
CA GLY A 242 10.90 -13.79 16.24
C GLY A 242 11.77 -12.96 15.28
N ILE A 243 11.54 -11.65 15.22
CA ILE A 243 12.33 -10.67 14.48
C ILE A 243 13.17 -9.85 15.45
N ASP A 244 14.44 -9.66 15.13
CA ASP A 244 15.33 -8.83 15.94
C ASP A 244 14.86 -7.36 15.97
N ARG A 245 15.01 -6.72 17.14
CA ARG A 245 14.55 -5.35 17.37
C ARG A 245 15.18 -4.32 16.44
N SER A 246 16.36 -4.60 15.88
CA SER A 246 17.09 -3.70 14.99
C SER A 246 16.31 -3.35 13.73
N ILE A 247 15.29 -4.12 13.34
CA ILE A 247 14.41 -3.76 12.21
C ILE A 247 13.73 -2.40 12.42
N LEU A 248 13.41 -2.04 13.67
CA LEU A 248 12.82 -0.75 13.95
C LEU A 248 13.85 0.37 13.84
N ASP A 249 15.08 0.15 14.26
CA ASP A 249 16.16 1.12 14.11
C ASP A 249 16.52 1.32 12.62
N MET A 250 16.50 0.24 11.83
CA MET A 250 16.61 0.29 10.36
C MET A 250 15.49 1.10 9.73
N ALA A 251 14.24 0.90 10.15
CA ALA A 251 13.11 1.69 9.67
C ALA A 251 13.31 3.17 9.98
N MET A 252 13.72 3.48 11.21
CA MET A 252 13.91 4.85 11.66
C MET A 252 15.10 5.57 11.00
N SER A 253 15.98 4.86 10.29
CA SER A 253 17.13 5.45 9.58
C SER A 253 16.81 5.99 8.18
N ALA A 254 15.61 5.75 7.65
CA ALA A 254 15.17 6.29 6.35
C ALA A 254 13.91 7.16 6.51
N ALA A 255 13.90 8.32 5.87
CA ALA A 255 12.73 9.21 5.86
C ALA A 255 11.58 8.58 5.05
N PRO A 256 10.32 8.99 5.24
CA PRO A 256 9.19 8.41 4.48
C PRO A 256 9.26 8.58 2.96
N SER A 257 10.08 9.51 2.46
CA SER A 257 10.33 9.73 1.04
C SER A 257 11.43 8.83 0.46
N SER A 258 12.10 8.02 1.28
CA SER A 258 13.12 7.06 0.86
C SER A 258 12.88 5.69 1.48
N ILE A 259 13.52 4.66 0.93
CA ILE A 259 13.44 3.28 1.45
C ILE A 259 14.85 2.83 1.82
N ARG A 260 15.04 2.39 3.06
CA ARG A 260 16.22 1.59 3.42
C ARG A 260 15.95 0.15 3.00
N LEU A 261 16.67 -0.31 2.00
CA LEU A 261 16.62 -1.72 1.59
C LEU A 261 17.19 -2.60 2.70
N ILE A 262 16.62 -3.79 2.87
CA ILE A 262 17.14 -4.84 3.76
C ILE A 262 17.76 -5.91 2.86
N THR A 263 19.06 -6.14 3.00
CA THR A 263 19.74 -7.15 2.18
C THR A 263 19.32 -8.57 2.59
N PRO A 264 19.51 -9.59 1.74
CA PRO A 264 19.21 -10.98 2.12
C PRO A 264 19.92 -11.43 3.41
N ASP A 265 21.17 -11.01 3.62
CA ASP A 265 21.95 -11.35 4.81
C ASP A 265 21.44 -10.64 6.06
N GLU A 266 21.10 -9.35 5.93
CA GLU A 266 20.44 -8.61 7.01
C GLU A 266 19.09 -9.25 7.38
N ALA A 267 18.30 -9.62 6.36
CA ALA A 267 17.01 -10.26 6.55
C ALA A 267 17.15 -11.61 7.26
N MET A 268 18.17 -12.42 6.93
CA MET A 268 18.46 -13.66 7.64
C MET A 268 18.91 -13.38 9.09
N LYS A 269 19.82 -12.42 9.28
CA LYS A 269 20.38 -12.05 10.58
C LYS A 269 19.33 -11.58 11.59
N ILE A 270 18.34 -10.80 11.12
CA ILE A 270 17.25 -10.32 11.98
C ILE A 270 16.05 -11.26 12.00
N GLY A 271 16.13 -12.40 11.30
CA GLY A 271 15.06 -13.38 11.20
C GLY A 271 13.94 -13.02 10.22
N LEU A 272 13.96 -11.89 9.53
CA LEU A 272 12.94 -11.50 8.54
C LEU A 272 12.83 -12.48 7.36
N ARG A 273 13.89 -13.25 7.10
CA ARG A 273 13.93 -14.41 6.20
C ARG A 273 14.34 -15.65 7.00
N THR A 274 13.72 -16.79 6.72
CA THR A 274 14.03 -18.07 7.41
C THR A 274 14.74 -19.08 6.52
N ASP A 275 14.81 -18.84 5.21
CA ASP A 275 15.32 -19.79 4.23
C ASP A 275 15.87 -19.07 3.00
N GLN A 276 16.88 -19.63 2.33
CA GLN A 276 17.45 -19.11 1.09
C GLN A 276 16.64 -19.43 -0.19
N ALA A 277 15.53 -20.16 -0.05
CA ALA A 277 14.57 -20.43 -1.11
C ALA A 277 13.99 -19.16 -1.77
N SER A 278 13.43 -19.35 -2.95
CA SER A 278 12.55 -18.41 -3.64
C SER A 278 11.06 -18.70 -3.39
N ALA A 279 10.20 -17.77 -3.77
CA ALA A 279 8.75 -17.97 -3.74
C ALA A 279 8.31 -19.09 -4.69
N ASP A 280 8.97 -19.27 -5.83
CA ASP A 280 8.72 -20.42 -6.72
C ASP A 280 9.21 -21.74 -6.10
N ASP A 281 10.34 -21.75 -5.39
CA ASP A 281 10.77 -22.92 -4.60
C ASP A 281 9.76 -23.27 -3.52
N LEU A 282 9.14 -22.28 -2.87
CA LEU A 282 8.07 -22.51 -1.89
C LEU A 282 6.88 -23.23 -2.52
N ILE A 283 6.44 -22.80 -3.70
CA ILE A 283 5.34 -23.45 -4.43
C ILE A 283 5.74 -24.86 -4.88
N LYS A 284 6.97 -25.04 -5.39
CA LYS A 284 7.52 -26.33 -5.80
C LYS A 284 7.69 -27.31 -4.64
N ALA A 285 8.11 -26.84 -3.46
CA ALA A 285 8.40 -27.69 -2.32
C ALA A 285 7.14 -28.32 -1.70
N GLY A 286 5.97 -27.69 -1.91
CA GLY A 286 4.69 -28.21 -1.40
C GLY A 286 4.60 -28.14 0.14
N SER A 287 3.94 -29.14 0.73
CA SER A 287 3.72 -29.22 2.19
C SER A 287 4.96 -29.70 2.96
N CYS A 288 6.07 -28.98 2.88
CA CYS A 288 7.24 -29.22 3.72
C CYS A 288 6.88 -29.18 5.21
N ALA A 289 7.43 -30.12 5.99
CA ALA A 289 7.37 -30.06 7.44
C ALA A 289 8.01 -28.75 7.95
N THR A 290 7.39 -28.14 8.96
CA THR A 290 7.91 -26.92 9.60
C THR A 290 9.22 -27.24 10.32
N GLY A 291 10.29 -26.47 10.07
CA GLY A 291 11.59 -26.62 10.75
C GLY A 291 12.72 -27.25 9.92
N GLN A 292 12.45 -27.76 8.71
CA GLN A 292 13.50 -28.20 7.77
C GLN A 292 13.72 -27.16 6.67
N PRO A 293 14.96 -26.90 6.21
CA PRO A 293 15.18 -26.00 5.08
C PRO A 293 14.45 -26.50 3.82
N PHE A 294 13.91 -25.61 2.98
CA PHE A 294 13.15 -25.98 1.78
C PHE A 294 14.00 -26.81 0.81
N SER A 295 15.32 -26.60 0.81
CA SER A 295 16.27 -27.42 0.07
C SER A 295 16.23 -28.91 0.47
N ALA A 296 15.85 -29.24 1.70
CA ALA A 296 15.66 -30.63 2.14
C ALA A 296 14.35 -31.25 1.64
N CYS A 297 13.44 -30.45 1.06
CA CYS A 297 12.17 -30.93 0.51
C CYS A 297 12.11 -30.89 -1.03
N GLN A 298 13.09 -30.30 -1.70
CA GLN A 298 13.15 -30.34 -3.15
C GLN A 298 13.32 -31.81 -3.57
N ALA A 299 12.45 -32.31 -4.46
CA ALA A 299 12.68 -33.61 -5.08
C ALA A 299 14.08 -33.60 -5.72
N PRO A 300 14.84 -34.70 -5.67
CA PRO A 300 16.19 -34.73 -6.23
C PRO A 300 16.12 -34.26 -7.69
N VAL A 301 16.91 -33.23 -8.00
CA VAL A 301 17.06 -32.72 -9.37
C VAL A 301 17.50 -33.91 -10.22
N SER A 302 16.77 -34.20 -11.30
CA SER A 302 17.17 -35.22 -12.27
C SER A 302 18.61 -34.92 -12.70
N THR A 303 19.53 -35.87 -12.50
CA THR A 303 20.94 -35.76 -12.86
C THR A 303 21.18 -35.86 -14.38
N ASP A 304 20.13 -35.68 -15.18
CA ASP A 304 20.20 -35.81 -16.62
C ASP A 304 20.81 -34.53 -17.24
N LEU A 305 22.13 -34.55 -17.37
CA LEU A 305 22.96 -33.47 -17.90
C LEU A 305 22.50 -32.98 -19.29
N ALA A 306 21.76 -33.80 -20.04
CA ALA A 306 21.23 -33.42 -21.36
C ALA A 306 20.16 -32.31 -21.29
N ALA A 307 19.36 -32.24 -20.22
CA ALA A 307 18.31 -31.23 -20.06
C ALA A 307 18.87 -29.84 -19.67
N VAL A 308 20.01 -29.81 -18.97
CA VAL A 308 20.66 -28.58 -18.48
C VAL A 308 21.32 -27.79 -19.62
N PHE A 309 21.84 -28.48 -20.65
CA PHE A 309 22.45 -27.84 -21.81
C PHE A 309 21.45 -27.42 -22.91
N ALA A 310 20.20 -27.90 -22.83
CA ALA A 310 19.15 -27.49 -23.77
C ALA A 310 18.57 -26.09 -23.47
N ASN A 311 18.72 -25.59 -22.24
CA ASN A 311 18.28 -24.26 -21.82
C ASN A 311 19.22 -23.67 -20.76
N PRO A 312 20.29 -22.94 -21.14
CA PRO A 312 21.12 -22.24 -20.17
C PRO A 312 20.33 -21.07 -19.55
N PRO A 313 20.18 -20.98 -18.21
CA PRO A 313 19.31 -19.99 -17.57
C PRO A 313 19.87 -18.55 -17.54
N PHE A 314 21.03 -18.25 -18.14
CA PHE A 314 21.64 -16.91 -18.08
C PHE A 314 22.47 -16.58 -19.33
N ALA A 315 21.81 -16.34 -20.46
CA ALA A 315 22.41 -15.67 -21.60
C ALA A 315 21.43 -14.59 -22.06
N ASP A 316 21.65 -13.34 -21.61
CA ASP A 316 21.23 -12.07 -22.26
C ASP A 316 21.09 -10.88 -21.29
N TRP A 317 21.93 -10.78 -20.25
CA TRP A 317 22.12 -9.49 -19.59
C TRP A 317 23.59 -9.25 -19.24
N GLN A 318 24.36 -8.88 -20.26
CA GLN A 318 25.56 -8.11 -20.01
C GLN A 318 25.74 -7.04 -21.09
N LEU A 319 26.02 -5.83 -20.59
CA LEU A 319 26.48 -4.63 -21.28
C LEU A 319 25.40 -3.73 -21.89
N ASN A 320 24.86 -2.83 -21.05
CA ASN A 320 24.82 -1.42 -21.43
C ASN A 320 25.14 -0.52 -20.21
N PRO A 321 26.08 0.44 -20.36
CA PRO A 321 26.53 1.29 -19.27
C PRO A 321 25.45 2.27 -18.83
N VAL A 322 25.37 2.46 -17.51
CA VAL A 322 24.59 3.51 -16.84
C VAL A 322 25.04 4.87 -17.40
N GLN A 323 24.15 5.55 -18.12
CA GLN A 323 24.31 6.95 -18.47
C GLN A 323 23.66 7.81 -17.40
N ASP A 324 24.49 8.69 -16.86
CA ASP A 324 24.18 9.75 -15.92
C ASP A 324 23.01 10.62 -16.38
N PHE A 325 22.03 10.82 -15.51
CA PHE A 325 21.14 11.98 -15.56
C PHE A 325 21.43 12.87 -14.35
N LEU A 326 22.46 13.70 -14.50
CA LEU A 326 22.63 14.94 -13.73
C LEU A 326 21.56 15.93 -14.18
N ALA A 327 20.77 16.45 -13.25
CA ALA A 327 19.92 17.61 -13.46
C ALA A 327 20.72 18.90 -13.17
N PRO A 328 20.57 19.98 -13.96
CA PRO A 328 21.38 21.18 -13.85
C PRO A 328 20.95 22.13 -12.72
N ASP A 329 21.96 22.83 -12.20
CA ASP A 329 21.91 23.94 -11.27
C ASP A 329 20.99 25.09 -11.73
N ILE A 330 20.14 25.58 -10.83
CA ILE A 330 19.55 26.92 -10.93
C ILE A 330 19.55 27.58 -9.54
N ALA A 331 20.38 28.61 -9.40
CA ALA A 331 20.21 29.76 -8.51
C ALA A 331 20.77 30.98 -9.27
N PRO A 332 20.52 32.25 -8.86
CA PRO A 332 19.77 32.75 -7.70
C PRO A 332 18.77 33.88 -8.06
N ASN A 333 17.90 34.29 -7.12
CA ASN A 333 17.95 35.68 -6.65
C ASN A 333 17.08 36.00 -5.42
N THR A 334 17.61 36.98 -4.71
CA THR A 334 17.13 37.67 -3.52
C THR A 334 15.98 38.63 -3.82
N SER A 335 15.05 38.78 -2.87
CA SER A 335 14.50 40.10 -2.53
C SER A 335 13.95 40.10 -1.11
N ARG A 336 14.04 41.30 -0.52
CA ARG A 336 14.00 41.66 0.90
C ARG A 336 12.57 41.94 1.36
N SER A 337 12.39 41.72 2.67
CA SER A 337 11.64 42.58 3.60
C SER A 337 10.13 42.76 3.39
N GLN A 338 9.35 42.33 4.37
CA GLN A 338 8.66 43.30 5.24
C GLN A 338 8.39 42.71 6.64
N GLN A 339 9.00 43.35 7.64
CA GLN A 339 8.65 43.26 9.05
C GLN A 339 7.29 43.92 9.27
N GLY A 340 6.41 43.25 10.02
CA GLY A 340 5.12 43.79 10.46
C GLY A 340 4.90 43.54 11.95
N GLY A 341 5.14 44.59 12.76
CA GLY A 341 4.38 44.89 13.99
C GLY A 341 4.68 44.08 15.25
N ALA A 342 5.56 44.62 16.09
CA ALA A 342 5.50 44.41 17.54
C ALA A 342 4.28 45.12 18.14
N CYS A 343 3.64 44.53 19.14
CA CYS A 343 2.65 45.23 19.99
C CYS A 343 3.28 45.53 21.36
N VAL A 344 3.35 46.82 21.67
CA VAL A 344 3.78 47.43 22.95
C VAL A 344 2.60 47.43 23.95
N PRO A 345 2.83 47.39 25.27
CA PRO A 345 1.75 47.38 26.26
C PRO A 345 1.11 48.76 26.41
N ARG A 346 -0.16 48.79 26.83
CA ARG A 346 -0.82 50.00 27.31
C ARG A 346 -1.39 49.74 28.71
N SER A 347 -0.92 50.51 29.68
CA SER A 347 -1.56 50.70 30.98
C SER A 347 -2.56 51.86 30.90
N ALA A 348 -3.66 51.74 31.63
CA ALA A 348 -4.29 52.84 32.35
C ALA A 348 -5.26 52.28 33.40
N ASP A 349 -4.99 52.70 34.62
CA ASP A 349 -5.78 52.74 35.86
C ASP A 349 -7.27 52.37 35.81
N TYR A 350 -7.65 51.51 36.76
CA TYR A 350 -8.95 51.62 37.44
C TYR A 350 -8.84 51.11 38.88
N SER A 351 -9.12 51.99 39.84
CA SER A 351 -9.20 51.71 41.27
C SER A 351 -10.60 51.20 41.68
N PRO A 352 -10.71 50.50 42.83
CA PRO A 352 -11.74 49.49 43.05
C PRO A 352 -13.03 50.10 43.59
N HIS A 353 -14.15 49.37 43.50
CA HIS A 353 -15.07 49.12 44.61
C HIS A 353 -16.17 48.13 44.16
N TRP A 354 -16.75 47.45 45.15
CA TRP A 354 -17.89 46.53 45.13
C TRP A 354 -17.58 45.03 44.98
N VAL A 355 -17.70 44.35 46.13
CA VAL A 355 -17.71 42.89 46.28
C VAL A 355 -19.01 42.35 45.67
N SER A 356 -18.97 42.12 44.38
CA SER A 356 -19.71 41.03 43.74
C SER A 356 -18.66 40.23 42.99
N SER A 357 -18.65 38.91 43.14
CA SER A 357 -17.64 38.08 42.51
C SER A 357 -17.75 38.17 40.99
N MET A 358 -16.98 39.08 40.39
CA MET A 358 -17.11 39.44 38.98
C MET A 358 -16.74 38.24 38.12
N VAL A 359 -17.68 37.80 37.29
CA VAL A 359 -17.47 36.74 36.32
C VAL A 359 -17.11 37.37 34.97
N ILE A 360 -15.89 37.14 34.50
CA ILE A 360 -15.38 37.63 33.21
C ILE A 360 -15.41 36.49 32.20
N SER A 361 -15.86 36.74 30.97
CA SER A 361 -15.85 35.78 29.87
C SER A 361 -14.78 36.14 28.84
N SER A 362 -14.01 35.16 28.34
CA SER A 362 -13.09 35.33 27.21
C SER A 362 -13.15 34.12 26.27
N ASP A 363 -12.92 34.34 24.98
CA ASP A 363 -12.82 33.25 24.01
C ASP A 363 -11.34 32.94 23.73
N ASN A 364 -10.94 31.69 23.91
CA ASN A 364 -9.58 31.21 23.66
C ASN A 364 -9.59 30.16 22.54
N SER A 365 -8.65 30.25 21.61
CA SER A 365 -8.48 29.21 20.58
C SER A 365 -7.32 28.27 20.93
N ALA A 366 -7.44 27.00 20.55
CA ALA A 366 -6.37 26.01 20.63
C ALA A 366 -6.35 25.14 19.37
N ILE A 367 -5.17 24.72 18.94
CA ILE A 367 -5.01 23.68 17.91
C ILE A 367 -4.91 22.33 18.61
N ARG A 368 -5.70 21.36 18.16
CA ARG A 368 -5.63 19.97 18.59
C ARG A 368 -5.33 19.08 17.40
N CYS A 369 -4.37 18.18 17.56
CA CYS A 369 -4.06 17.16 16.56
C CYS A 369 -4.79 15.86 16.94
N ARG A 370 -5.49 15.25 15.99
CA ARG A 370 -6.11 13.92 16.10
C ARG A 370 -5.54 13.04 14.98
N SER A 371 -5.20 11.78 15.26
CA SER A 371 -4.74 10.87 14.19
C SER A 371 -5.85 10.68 13.15
N SER A 372 -5.52 10.86 11.87
CA SER A 372 -6.50 10.79 10.76
C SER A 372 -7.07 9.38 10.58
N ASP A 373 -6.40 8.34 11.10
CA ASP A 373 -6.88 6.94 11.09
C ASP A 373 -8.05 6.69 12.07
N SER A 374 -8.40 7.68 12.90
CA SER A 374 -9.43 7.54 13.95
C SER A 374 -10.86 7.88 13.48
N VAL A 375 -11.05 8.20 12.20
CA VAL A 375 -12.35 8.64 11.67
C VAL A 375 -12.93 7.54 10.76
N PRO A 376 -14.03 6.87 11.15
CA PRO A 376 -14.84 6.13 10.20
C PRO A 376 -15.28 7.11 9.12
N SER A 377 -14.98 6.81 7.86
CA SER A 377 -15.39 7.60 6.69
C SER A 377 -16.92 7.55 6.54
N SER A 378 -17.63 8.29 7.38
CA SER A 378 -19.07 8.54 7.26
C SER A 378 -19.43 9.75 8.11
N THR A 379 -19.07 10.95 7.64
CA THR A 379 -19.83 12.20 7.73
C THR A 379 -18.90 13.39 7.54
N SER A 380 -18.72 13.83 6.30
CA SER A 380 -18.61 15.25 5.95
C SER A 380 -18.78 15.40 4.44
N PRO A 381 -19.72 16.24 3.96
CA PRO A 381 -19.91 16.48 2.54
C PRO A 381 -18.75 17.34 2.00
N SER A 382 -18.22 16.96 0.82
CA SER A 382 -17.26 17.76 0.07
C SER A 382 -17.75 19.21 -0.11
N PRO A 383 -16.88 20.22 0.04
CA PRO A 383 -17.16 21.54 -0.51
C PRO A 383 -17.10 21.40 -2.04
N LYS A 384 -18.22 21.69 -2.71
CA LYS A 384 -18.26 21.91 -4.15
C LYS A 384 -17.23 22.99 -4.51
N GLN A 385 -16.38 22.71 -5.49
CA GLN A 385 -15.72 23.74 -6.29
C GLN A 385 -16.71 24.31 -7.31
#